data_AF-A0A6L2ZY67-F1
#
_entry.id   AF-A0A6L2ZY67-F1
#
_cell.length_a   1.000
_cell.length_b   1.000
_cell.length_c   1.000
_cell.angle_alpha   90.00
_cell.angle_beta   90.00
_cell.angle_gamma   90.00
#
_symmetry.space_group_name_H-M   'P 1'
#
loop_
_entity.id
_entity.type
_entity.pdbx_description
1 polymer ?
#
loop_
_entity_poly.entity_id
_entity_poly.type
_entity_poly.pdbx_seq_one_letter_code
_entity_poly.pdbx_strand_id
1 'polypeptide(L)' 'MIKEFIAVLIAWLGGIVMVVSFWIWIGTLLLWKIFTIVGAAGFIYPAFWIMIIGAILWLCGSIVMLGKLR' A
#
# COMPACT_ATOMS: atom_id res chain seq x y z
N MET A 1 7.14 25.20 -2.64
CA MET A 1 6.91 24.51 -3.93
C MET A 1 7.48 23.09 -3.97
N ILE A 2 8.81 22.89 -3.94
CA ILE A 2 9.40 21.53 -4.04
C ILE A 2 8.94 20.57 -2.94
N LYS A 3 8.85 21.05 -1.68
CA LYS A 3 8.41 20.21 -0.55
C LYS A 3 6.95 19.78 -0.65
N GLU A 4 6.05 20.62 -1.19
CA GLU A 4 4.65 20.23 -1.45
C GLU A 4 4.58 19.19 -2.56
N PHE A 5 5.33 19.40 -3.64
CA PHE A 5 5.36 18.45 -4.76
C PHE A 5 5.85 17.07 -4.32
N ILE A 6 6.86 17.02 -3.44
CA ILE A 6 7.36 15.77 -2.83
C ILE A 6 6.28 15.11 -1.96
N ALA A 7 5.56 15.88 -1.13
CA ALA A 7 4.48 15.34 -0.30
C ALA A 7 3.36 14.72 -1.14
N VAL A 8 2.97 15.38 -2.24
CA VAL A 8 1.99 14.86 -3.21
C VAL A 8 2.47 13.56 -3.84
N LEU A 9 3.72 13.52 -4.28
CA LEU A 9 4.34 12.32 -4.86
C LEU A 9 4.37 11.16 -3.87
N ILE A 10 4.75 11.41 -2.62
CA ILE A 10 4.80 10.38 -1.57
C ILE A 10 3.40 9.83 -1.28
N ALA A 11 2.39 10.69 -1.18
CA ALA A 11 1.03 10.23 -0.97
C ALA A 11 0.54 9.39 -2.17
N TRP A 12 0.79 9.87 -3.39
CA TRP A 12 0.34 9.20 -4.59
C TRP A 12 1.01 7.83 -4.78
N LEU A 13 2.33 7.76 -4.60
CA LEU A 13 3.08 6.50 -4.62
C LEU A 13 2.65 5.55 -3.51
N GLY A 14 2.47 6.04 -2.28
CA GLY A 14 1.97 5.24 -1.16
C GLY A 14 0.58 4.65 -1.46
N GLY A 15 -0.31 5.46 -2.05
CA GLY A 15 -1.64 5.03 -2.47
C GLY A 15 -1.60 3.95 -3.55
N ILE A 16 -0.76 4.10 -4.58
CA ILE A 16 -0.59 3.09 -5.64
C ILE A 16 -0.06 1.78 -5.05
N VAL A 17 0.99 1.85 -4.22
CA VAL A 17 1.56 0.66 -3.56
C VAL A 17 0.50 -0.05 -2.73
N MET A 18 -0.27 0.69 -1.94
CA MET A 18 -1.37 0.13 -1.15
C MET A 18 -2.41 -0.59 -2.02
N VAL A 19 -2.86 0.04 -3.11
CA VAL A 19 -3.89 -0.54 -4.00
C VAL A 19 -3.38 -1.79 -4.72
N VAL A 20 -2.17 -1.72 -5.29
CA VAL A 20 -1.57 -2.87 -6.00
C VAL A 20 -1.33 -4.03 -5.04
N SER A 21 -0.76 -3.76 -3.86
CA SER A 21 -0.55 -4.79 -2.85
C SER A 21 -1.85 -5.38 -2.31
N PHE A 22 -2.91 -4.59 -2.17
CA PHE A 22 -4.25 -5.08 -1.81
C PHE A 22 -4.78 -6.09 -2.84
N TRP A 23 -4.67 -5.79 -4.13
CA TRP A 23 -5.11 -6.71 -5.18
C TRP A 23 -4.29 -8.00 -5.24
N ILE A 24 -2.98 -7.92 -5.03
CA ILE A 24 -2.10 -9.10 -4.96
C ILE A 24 -2.46 -9.93 -3.72
N TRP A 25 -2.68 -9.28 -2.58
CA TRP A 25 -3.03 -9.95 -1.33
C TRP A 25 -4.39 -10.65 -1.42
N ILE A 26 -5.43 -9.99 -1.96
CA ILE A 26 -6.75 -10.60 -2.09
C ILE A 26 -6.76 -11.71 -3.15
N GLY A 27 -6.04 -11.53 -4.26
CA GLY A 27 -5.90 -12.55 -5.30
C GLY A 27 -5.22 -13.81 -4.76
N THR A 28 -4.13 -13.64 -4.01
CA THR A 28 -3.42 -14.78 -3.39
C THR A 28 -4.23 -15.45 -2.28
N LEU A 29 -5.04 -14.70 -1.51
CA LEU A 29 -5.98 -15.27 -0.54
C LEU A 29 -7.07 -16.12 -1.19
N LEU A 30 -7.66 -15.64 -2.28
CA LEU A 30 -8.69 -16.37 -3.03
C LEU A 30 -8.11 -17.66 -3.61
N LEU A 31 -6.90 -17.61 -4.18
CA LEU A 31 -6.20 -18.78 -4.68
C LEU A 31 -5.82 -19.77 -3.58
N TRP A 32 -5.38 -19.28 -2.41
CA TRP A 32 -5.02 -20.13 -1.28
C TRP A 32 -6.22 -20.94 -0.75
N LYS A 33 -7.40 -20.33 -0.67
CA LYS A 33 -8.64 -21.00 -0.26
C LYS A 33 -9.09 -22.10 -1.23
N ILE A 34 -8.77 -21.98 -2.51
CA ILE A 34 -9.19 -22.92 -3.56
C ILE A 34 -8.17 -24.04 -3.75
N PHE A 35 -6.87 -23.73 -3.70
CA PHE A 35 -5.81 -24.67 -4.10
C PHE A 35 -4.90 -25.15 -2.95
N THR A 36 -5.03 -24.61 -1.72
CA THR A 36 -4.20 -25.00 -0.54
C THR A 36 -2.70 -25.15 -0.86
N ILE A 37 -2.17 -24.23 -1.67
CA ILE A 37 -0.76 -24.26 -2.07
C ILE A 37 0.07 -23.63 -0.95
N VAL A 38 1.02 -24.39 -0.38
CA VAL A 38 1.96 -23.91 0.66
C VAL A 38 2.73 -22.67 0.19
N GLY A 39 2.99 -22.56 -1.11
CA GLY A 39 3.60 -21.38 -1.73
C GLY A 39 2.75 -20.10 -1.64
N ALA A 40 1.41 -20.19 -1.55
CA ALA A 40 0.55 -19.01 -1.47
C ALA A 40 0.76 -18.24 -0.14
N ALA A 41 1.04 -18.93 0.96
CA ALA A 41 1.40 -18.29 2.23
C ALA A 41 2.66 -17.41 2.10
N GLY A 42 3.62 -17.82 1.26
CA GLY A 42 4.82 -17.06 0.96
C GLY A 42 4.58 -15.73 0.25
N PHE A 43 3.43 -15.53 -0.40
CA PHE A 43 3.06 -14.29 -1.08
C PHE A 43 2.04 -13.46 -0.31
N ILE A 44 1.15 -14.09 0.46
CA ILE A 44 0.14 -13.40 1.27
C ILE A 44 0.80 -12.51 2.33
N TYR A 45 1.75 -13.04 3.11
CA TYR A 45 2.35 -12.27 4.19
C TYR A 45 3.16 -11.06 3.69
N PRO A 46 4.06 -11.18 2.69
CA PRO A 46 4.78 -10.01 2.17
C PRO A 46 3.85 -8.98 1.53
N ALA A 47 2.84 -9.40 0.76
CA ALA A 47 1.90 -8.49 0.13
C ALA A 47 1.11 -7.67 1.18
N PHE A 48 0.74 -8.30 2.29
CA PHE A 48 0.09 -7.63 3.42
C PHE A 48 0.97 -6.54 4.04
N TRP A 49 2.25 -6.85 4.30
CA TRP A 49 3.17 -5.89 4.89
C TRP A 49 3.50 -4.72 3.94
N ILE A 50 3.65 -4.99 2.64
CA ILE A 50 3.85 -3.94 1.64
C ILE A 50 2.61 -3.03 1.55
N MET A 51 1.41 -3.59 1.67
CA MET A 51 0.17 -2.81 1.73
C MET A 51 0.14 -1.87 2.94
N ILE A 52 0.56 -2.34 4.13
CA ILE A 52 0.66 -1.51 5.33
C ILE A 52 1.65 -0.36 5.13
N ILE A 53 2.82 -0.64 4.55
CA ILE A 53 3.82 0.39 4.26
C ILE A 53 3.27 1.44 3.28
N GLY A 54 2.56 1.01 2.24
CA GLY A 54 1.86 1.91 1.32
C GLY A 54 0.85 2.80 2.03
N ALA A 55 0.06 2.24 2.94
CA ALA A 55 -0.91 2.99 3.74
C ALA A 55 -0.23 4.04 4.65
N ILE A 56 0.89 3.69 5.29
CA ILE A 56 1.67 4.64 6.12
C ILE A 56 2.20 5.79 5.26
N LEU A 57 2.79 5.51 4.10
CA LEU A 57 3.29 6.53 3.18
C LEU A 57 2.16 7.45 2.68
N TRP A 58 1.00 6.88 2.39
CA TRP A 58 -0.18 7.63 2.00
C TRP A 58 -0.67 8.56 3.12
N LEU A 59 -0.75 8.05 4.36
CA LEU A 59 -1.12 8.85 5.54
C LEU A 59 -0.12 9.97 5.81
N CYS A 60 1.18 9.68 5.80
CA CYS A 60 2.23 10.67 5.99
C CYS A 60 2.16 11.80 4.95
N GLY A 61 2.03 11.45 3.66
CA GLY A 61 1.89 12.44 2.60
C GLY A 61 0.63 13.29 2.75
N SER A 62 -0.50 12.66 3.14
CA SER A 62 -1.79 13.34 3.35
C SER A 62 -1.77 14.30 4.55
N ILE A 63 -1.16 13.90 5.68
CA ILE A 63 -1.02 14.75 6.87
C ILE A 63 -0.17 15.98 6.55
N VAL A 64 0.94 15.81 5.83
CA VAL A 64 1.82 16.92 5.45
C VAL A 64 1.10 17.90 4.50
N MET A 65 0.23 17.41 3.61
CA MET A 65 -0.59 18.26 2.76
C MET A 65 -1.68 19.01 3.53
N LEU A 66 -2.43 18.32 4.38
CA LEU A 66 -3.54 18.91 5.15
C LEU A 66 -3.07 19.87 6.25
N GLY A 67 -1.91 19.61 6.86
CA GLY A 67 -1.32 20.47 7.89
C GLY A 67 -0.91 21.86 7.40
N LYS A 68 -0.85 22.09 6.08
CA LYS A 68 -0.59 23.40 5.46
C LYS A 68 -1.84 24.10 4.91
N LEU A 69 -2.99 23.44 4.92
CA LEU A 69 -4.29 24.02 4.54
C LEU A 69 -4.98 24.72 5.72
N ARG A 70 -4.44 24.59 6.94
CA ARG A 70 -4.74 25.44 8.10
C ARG A 70 -3.73 26.57 8.18
#